data_AF-A0A2D0HLD9-F1
#
_entry.id   AF-A0A2D0HLD9-F1
#
_cell.length_a   1.000
_cell.length_b   1.000
_cell.length_c   1.000
_cell.angle_alpha   90.00
_cell.angle_beta   90.00
_cell.angle_gamma   90.00
#
_symmetry.space_group_name_H-M   'P 1'
#
loop_
_entity.id
_entity.type
_entity.pdbx_description
1 polymer ?
#
loop_
_entity_poly.entity_id
_entity_poly.type
_entity_poly.pdbx_seq_one_letter_code
_entity_poly.pdbx_strand_id
1 'polypeptide(L)'
;MPTTTFTTFTSWDDLFKTLESQGYPILDSLEAQLKASIPDVSLVNIEKISDTDKTVRLNYQKSTNSYTLDFSKITPSIPILNDIKFVTPEIYFAKTQNDIKQDNLGEIGLGRGLNIVSQFDLSQLKLAPVQFIDSTLGFGKLTIQLSVDPDGLAELKGTFKKEITLFESGIFTVEFVDPEISLSVDHSLGVSISLTGSLQLKGYDPTQSNEPELKLSGGFDFDVEEPIAVGAAFNLDTTDSDDPEKLWIDPFGLKGIKIQSLAFQAGWIVGTPTIETFGFGGKVIWEDKALNKTVTIDGNFLFDPINVHNMALTLTLDTPVSLLQLWTGTVATFMLQQVDNYVIDLNPIYQGLQFLDKILNVKIQSIDGDGDGEIDPLIQFVPFPTAIGTRSNLLEQGFGINGKLTAWGQEAILLAHLDKETKTLTASLKLPKLDWGFLKLTGANEPNLKLALKVSSAEQYLQGNGKLEVFGKSIAKVDFKISNTSINIKNFDLNFFNTLAIHVNNLDVGLDYSNPTASGTGNITLFGQSLSTGSFNIANYKVNINNVNVGFGSLLGFTNVNLFLDPKYLNGSGSGNLSLFGQSITMVSSVLMALKLTLAMLI
;
A
#
# COMPACT_ATOMS: atom_id res chain seq x y z
N MET A 1 -42.07 -8.24 -36.08
CA MET A 1 -42.67 -8.16 -34.72
C MET A 1 -42.74 -9.58 -34.19
N PRO A 2 -42.25 -9.86 -32.98
CA PRO A 2 -42.45 -11.17 -32.36
C PRO A 2 -43.96 -11.41 -32.24
N THR A 3 -44.42 -12.59 -32.61
CA THR A 3 -45.82 -12.99 -32.42
C THR A 3 -45.98 -13.47 -30.98
N THR A 4 -46.53 -12.62 -30.11
CA THR A 4 -46.88 -13.02 -28.74
C THR A 4 -47.88 -14.16 -28.80
N THR A 5 -47.48 -15.33 -28.31
CA THR A 5 -48.36 -16.50 -28.21
C THR A 5 -48.91 -16.59 -26.79
N PHE A 6 -50.23 -16.70 -26.68
CA PHE A 6 -50.93 -16.87 -25.42
C PHE A 6 -51.45 -18.29 -25.32
N THR A 7 -51.07 -18.99 -24.25
CA THR A 7 -51.66 -20.29 -23.91
C THR A 7 -52.51 -20.10 -22.65
N THR A 8 -53.81 -20.39 -22.75
CA THR A 8 -54.76 -20.23 -21.64
C THR A 8 -54.96 -21.56 -20.93
N PHE A 9 -54.94 -21.55 -19.60
CA PHE A 9 -55.12 -22.72 -18.75
C PHE A 9 -56.35 -22.53 -17.85
N THR A 10 -57.11 -23.61 -17.68
CA THR A 10 -58.32 -23.65 -16.84
C THR A 10 -58.04 -24.12 -15.42
N SER A 11 -56.83 -24.60 -15.12
CA SER A 11 -56.40 -25.02 -13.80
C SER A 11 -54.90 -24.76 -13.59
N TRP A 12 -54.50 -24.60 -12.33
CA TRP A 12 -53.08 -24.52 -11.95
C TRP A 12 -52.33 -25.84 -12.23
N ASP A 13 -52.98 -27.00 -12.07
CA ASP A 13 -52.37 -28.32 -12.36
C ASP A 13 -51.94 -28.46 -13.83
N ASP A 14 -52.74 -27.95 -14.77
CA ASP A 14 -52.41 -27.99 -16.19
C ASP A 14 -51.25 -27.01 -16.53
N LEU A 15 -51.16 -25.90 -15.81
CA LEU A 15 -50.09 -24.92 -15.94
C LEU A 15 -48.74 -25.51 -15.53
N PHE A 16 -48.62 -26.07 -14.33
CA PHE A 16 -47.35 -26.57 -13.80
C PHE A 16 -46.83 -27.78 -14.57
N LYS A 17 -47.69 -28.73 -14.95
CA LYS A 17 -47.31 -29.82 -15.86
C LYS A 17 -46.78 -29.31 -17.20
N THR A 18 -47.37 -28.23 -17.73
CA THR A 18 -46.91 -27.63 -18.98
C THR A 18 -45.55 -26.98 -18.80
N LEU A 19 -45.33 -26.24 -17.71
CA LEU A 19 -44.04 -25.64 -17.38
C LEU A 19 -42.93 -26.70 -17.18
N GLU A 20 -43.22 -27.77 -16.44
CA GLU A 20 -42.28 -28.90 -16.24
C GLU A 20 -41.94 -29.60 -17.56
N SER A 21 -42.95 -29.91 -18.39
CA SER A 21 -42.72 -30.54 -19.70
C SER A 21 -41.94 -29.66 -20.68
N GLN A 22 -41.97 -28.34 -20.47
CA GLN A 22 -41.17 -27.37 -21.20
C GLN A 22 -39.78 -27.16 -20.61
N GLY A 23 -39.43 -27.84 -19.50
CA GLY A 23 -38.12 -27.76 -18.86
C GLY A 23 -37.90 -26.50 -18.02
N TYR A 24 -38.97 -25.86 -17.54
CA TYR A 24 -38.84 -24.85 -16.47
C TYR A 24 -38.60 -25.58 -15.15
N PRO A 25 -37.55 -25.21 -14.41
CA PRO A 25 -37.29 -25.85 -13.12
C PRO A 25 -38.32 -25.34 -12.11
N ILE A 26 -39.14 -26.25 -11.60
CA ILE A 26 -40.20 -25.97 -10.62
C ILE A 26 -39.87 -26.78 -9.37
N LEU A 27 -39.94 -26.14 -8.20
CA LEU A 27 -39.93 -26.84 -6.92
C LEU A 27 -41.29 -27.51 -6.73
N ASP A 28 -41.35 -28.82 -6.50
CA ASP A 28 -42.60 -29.57 -6.28
C ASP A 28 -43.49 -28.96 -5.17
N SER A 29 -42.89 -28.27 -4.19
CA SER A 29 -43.61 -27.55 -3.15
C SER A 29 -44.29 -26.27 -3.65
N LEU A 30 -43.75 -25.63 -4.69
CA LEU A 30 -44.12 -24.30 -5.14
C LEU A 30 -45.51 -24.26 -5.78
N GLU A 31 -45.92 -25.33 -6.44
CA GLU A 31 -47.26 -25.46 -7.02
C GLU A 31 -48.36 -25.40 -5.96
N ALA A 32 -48.26 -26.24 -4.92
CA ALA A 32 -49.23 -26.27 -3.83
C ALA A 32 -49.27 -24.94 -3.07
N GLN A 33 -48.11 -24.30 -2.95
CA GLN A 33 -47.94 -23.05 -2.23
C GLN A 33 -48.48 -21.82 -2.99
N LEU A 34 -48.27 -21.73 -4.31
CA LEU A 34 -48.87 -20.68 -5.15
C LEU A 34 -50.40 -20.83 -5.21
N LYS A 35 -50.91 -22.06 -5.34
CA LYS A 35 -52.36 -22.35 -5.25
C LYS A 35 -52.95 -21.90 -3.91
N ALA A 36 -52.26 -22.16 -2.79
CA ALA A 36 -52.70 -21.75 -1.45
C ALA A 36 -52.60 -20.23 -1.19
N SER A 37 -51.78 -19.53 -1.98
CA SER A 37 -51.53 -18.09 -1.85
C SER A 37 -52.43 -17.23 -2.72
N ILE A 38 -52.97 -17.78 -3.82
CA ILE A 38 -53.88 -17.08 -4.73
C ILE A 38 -55.16 -17.90 -4.97
N PRO A 39 -56.08 -17.96 -3.98
CA PRO A 39 -57.22 -18.89 -4.02
C PRO A 39 -58.33 -18.51 -5.04
N ASP A 40 -58.42 -17.25 -5.48
CA ASP A 40 -59.53 -16.71 -6.29
C ASP A 40 -59.12 -16.31 -7.73
N VAL A 41 -58.50 -17.22 -8.49
CA VAL A 41 -58.13 -16.98 -9.90
C VAL A 41 -59.03 -17.76 -10.84
N SER A 42 -59.67 -17.06 -11.79
CA SER A 42 -60.65 -17.66 -12.72
C SER A 42 -60.11 -17.95 -14.12
N LEU A 43 -59.00 -17.33 -14.52
CA LEU A 43 -58.30 -17.61 -15.78
C LEU A 43 -56.80 -17.33 -15.60
N VAL A 44 -55.91 -18.28 -15.97
CA VAL A 44 -54.45 -18.07 -15.99
C VAL A 44 -53.96 -18.31 -17.42
N ASN A 45 -53.25 -17.33 -17.98
CA ASN A 45 -52.68 -17.37 -19.31
C ASN A 45 -51.17 -17.22 -19.19
N ILE A 46 -50.40 -18.03 -19.89
CA ILE A 46 -48.96 -17.78 -20.06
C ILE A 46 -48.79 -16.82 -21.23
N GLU A 47 -48.11 -15.72 -20.99
CA GLU A 47 -47.51 -14.90 -22.04
C GLU A 47 -46.04 -15.24 -22.19
N LYS A 48 -45.68 -15.66 -23.40
CA LYS A 48 -44.29 -15.89 -23.77
C LYS A 48 -43.65 -14.56 -24.13
N ILE A 49 -42.69 -14.11 -23.32
CA ILE A 49 -42.07 -12.77 -23.47
C ILE A 49 -40.92 -12.78 -24.49
N SER A 50 -40.24 -13.92 -24.67
CA SER A 50 -39.12 -14.04 -25.62
C SER A 50 -39.19 -15.36 -26.40
N ASP A 51 -39.01 -15.27 -27.72
CA ASP A 51 -39.07 -16.40 -28.67
C ASP A 51 -37.82 -17.31 -28.65
N THR A 52 -36.81 -17.01 -27.82
CA THR A 52 -35.64 -17.89 -27.55
C THR A 52 -35.75 -18.70 -26.24
N ASP A 53 -36.96 -18.78 -25.67
CA ASP A 53 -37.51 -19.86 -24.83
C ASP A 53 -36.94 -20.06 -23.43
N LYS A 54 -36.53 -18.97 -22.79
CA LYS A 54 -36.07 -19.04 -21.40
C LYS A 54 -36.96 -18.33 -20.38
N THR A 55 -38.04 -17.65 -20.77
CA THR A 55 -38.88 -16.90 -19.81
C THR A 55 -40.35 -16.90 -20.19
N VAL A 56 -41.21 -17.09 -19.21
CA VAL A 56 -42.66 -16.96 -19.31
C VAL A 56 -43.19 -16.03 -18.23
N ARG A 57 -44.18 -15.21 -18.57
CA ARG A 57 -44.95 -14.39 -17.62
C ARG A 57 -46.31 -15.02 -17.40
N LEU A 58 -46.69 -15.13 -16.12
CA LEU A 58 -48.05 -15.52 -15.76
C LEU A 58 -48.94 -14.29 -15.78
N ASN A 59 -49.89 -14.30 -16.72
CA ASN A 59 -51.02 -13.37 -16.74
C ASN A 59 -52.23 -14.08 -16.14
N TYR A 60 -52.97 -13.43 -15.28
CA TYR A 60 -54.13 -14.05 -14.65
C TYR A 60 -55.27 -13.04 -14.52
N GLN A 61 -56.49 -13.45 -14.91
CA GLN A 61 -57.68 -12.61 -14.84
C GLN A 61 -58.33 -12.72 -13.46
N LYS A 62 -58.71 -11.57 -12.92
CA LYS A 62 -59.20 -11.42 -11.54
C LYS A 62 -60.70 -11.15 -11.48
N SER A 63 -61.31 -11.52 -10.35
CA SER A 63 -62.66 -11.10 -9.93
C SER A 63 -62.65 -9.77 -9.14
N THR A 64 -61.50 -9.34 -8.60
CA THR A 64 -61.29 -8.08 -7.85
C THR A 64 -60.00 -7.37 -8.26
N ASN A 65 -59.95 -6.04 -8.12
CA ASN A 65 -58.84 -5.20 -8.63
C ASN A 65 -57.51 -5.31 -7.83
N SER A 66 -57.47 -5.98 -6.68
CA SER A 66 -56.26 -6.12 -5.85
C SER A 66 -56.24 -7.46 -5.12
N TYR A 67 -55.09 -8.15 -5.11
CA TYR A 67 -54.86 -9.33 -4.28
C TYR A 67 -53.44 -9.26 -3.71
N THR A 68 -53.24 -9.96 -2.60
CA THR A 68 -51.98 -9.99 -1.87
C THR A 68 -51.40 -11.39 -1.95
N LEU A 69 -50.18 -11.53 -2.48
CA LEU A 69 -49.40 -12.76 -2.41
C LEU A 69 -48.65 -12.77 -1.07
N ASP A 70 -48.93 -13.75 -0.24
CA ASP A 70 -48.30 -13.92 1.08
C ASP A 70 -47.14 -14.91 0.97
N PHE A 71 -45.92 -14.40 1.11
CA PHE A 71 -44.72 -15.21 0.85
C PHE A 71 -44.44 -16.23 1.95
N SER A 72 -44.99 -16.05 3.16
CA SER A 72 -44.93 -17.06 4.23
C SER A 72 -45.50 -18.41 3.83
N LYS A 73 -46.40 -18.43 2.85
CA LYS A 73 -46.98 -19.64 2.31
C LYS A 73 -46.12 -20.28 1.22
N ILE A 74 -45.20 -19.52 0.61
CA ILE A 74 -44.37 -19.92 -0.54
C ILE A 74 -43.02 -20.45 -0.06
N THR A 75 -42.36 -19.77 0.87
CA THR A 75 -41.09 -20.25 1.44
C THR A 75 -41.11 -20.17 2.96
N PRO A 76 -41.95 -20.98 3.65
CA PRO A 76 -42.06 -20.92 5.11
C PRO A 76 -40.72 -21.17 5.83
N SER A 77 -39.78 -21.83 5.16
CA SER A 77 -38.42 -22.12 5.62
C SER A 77 -37.45 -20.93 5.55
N ILE A 78 -37.87 -19.78 5.00
CA ILE A 78 -37.08 -18.55 4.94
C ILE A 78 -37.79 -17.50 5.80
N PRO A 79 -37.59 -17.49 7.14
CA PRO A 79 -38.39 -16.69 8.06
C PRO A 79 -38.40 -15.20 7.76
N ILE A 80 -37.29 -14.67 7.24
CA ILE A 80 -37.14 -13.26 6.91
C ILE A 80 -38.06 -12.80 5.76
N LEU A 81 -38.46 -13.71 4.87
CA LEU A 81 -39.38 -13.41 3.77
C LEU A 81 -40.84 -13.65 4.16
N ASN A 82 -41.13 -14.24 5.32
CA ASN A 82 -42.51 -14.56 5.74
C ASN A 82 -43.36 -13.30 5.97
N ASP A 83 -42.75 -12.17 6.31
CA ASP A 83 -43.46 -10.91 6.50
C ASP A 83 -43.75 -10.18 5.17
N ILE A 84 -43.22 -10.69 4.04
CA ILE A 84 -43.37 -10.04 2.73
C ILE A 84 -44.73 -10.35 2.11
N LYS A 85 -45.47 -9.27 1.80
CA LYS A 85 -46.77 -9.32 1.14
C LYS A 85 -46.75 -8.48 -0.12
N PHE A 86 -46.86 -9.13 -1.28
CA PHE A 86 -46.86 -8.44 -2.56
C PHE A 86 -48.27 -8.07 -2.97
N VAL A 87 -48.51 -6.79 -3.23
CA VAL A 87 -49.80 -6.32 -3.73
C VAL A 87 -49.75 -6.30 -5.26
N THR A 88 -50.59 -7.11 -5.90
CA THR A 88 -50.67 -7.23 -7.36
C THR A 88 -49.34 -7.58 -8.07
N PRO A 89 -48.63 -8.66 -7.69
CA PRO A 89 -47.36 -9.01 -8.30
C PRO A 89 -47.48 -9.47 -9.76
N GLU A 90 -46.47 -9.14 -10.55
CA GLU A 90 -46.13 -9.79 -11.81
C GLU A 90 -45.27 -11.03 -11.50
N ILE A 91 -45.62 -12.19 -12.06
CA ILE A 91 -44.93 -13.45 -11.79
C ILE A 91 -44.30 -13.95 -13.10
N TYR A 92 -43.02 -14.27 -13.04
CA TYR A 92 -42.25 -14.81 -14.15
C TYR A 92 -41.61 -16.14 -13.75
N PHE A 93 -41.47 -17.03 -14.72
CA PHE A 93 -40.61 -18.21 -14.60
C PHE A 93 -39.52 -18.13 -15.65
N ALA A 94 -38.26 -18.30 -15.23
CA ALA A 94 -37.12 -18.28 -16.13
C ALA A 94 -36.30 -19.59 -16.04
N LYS A 95 -35.91 -20.15 -17.19
CA LYS A 95 -35.06 -21.36 -17.26
C LYS A 95 -33.59 -21.06 -17.01
N THR A 96 -33.15 -19.86 -17.37
CA THR A 96 -31.81 -19.34 -17.04
C THR A 96 -31.95 -17.88 -16.64
N GLN A 97 -30.88 -17.31 -16.11
CA GLN A 97 -30.80 -15.86 -15.96
C GLN A 97 -30.98 -15.17 -17.32
N ASN A 98 -31.77 -14.11 -17.35
CA ASN A 98 -31.99 -13.28 -18.53
C ASN A 98 -32.63 -11.94 -18.16
N ASP A 99 -32.40 -10.93 -18.99
CA ASP A 99 -33.00 -9.62 -18.78
C ASP A 99 -34.36 -9.50 -19.48
N ILE A 100 -35.28 -8.76 -18.88
CA ILE A 100 -36.54 -8.34 -19.47
C ILE A 100 -36.76 -6.84 -19.30
N LYS A 101 -37.56 -6.24 -20.18
CA LYS A 101 -38.01 -4.86 -20.03
C LYS A 101 -39.32 -4.81 -19.25
N GLN A 102 -39.34 -4.10 -18.14
CA GLN A 102 -40.49 -3.86 -17.26
C GLN A 102 -40.80 -2.36 -17.23
N ASP A 103 -42.08 -2.00 -17.26
CA ASP A 103 -42.51 -0.61 -17.51
C ASP A 103 -42.05 0.41 -16.45
N ASN A 104 -41.93 -0.01 -15.19
CA ASN A 104 -41.50 0.82 -14.06
C ASN A 104 -40.00 0.70 -13.79
N LEU A 105 -39.43 -0.50 -13.95
CA LEU A 105 -38.04 -0.79 -13.59
C LEU A 105 -37.07 -0.59 -14.75
N GLY A 106 -37.51 -0.56 -16.00
CA GLY A 106 -36.61 -0.58 -17.15
C GLY A 106 -36.12 -2.01 -17.40
N GLU A 107 -34.84 -2.19 -17.66
CA GLU A 107 -34.26 -3.53 -17.86
C GLU A 107 -33.98 -4.17 -16.49
N ILE A 108 -34.55 -5.35 -16.25
CA ILE A 108 -34.36 -6.12 -15.02
C ILE A 108 -33.87 -7.52 -15.33
N GLY A 109 -32.88 -7.99 -14.58
CA GLY A 109 -32.34 -9.34 -14.69
C GLY A 109 -33.13 -10.34 -13.87
N LEU A 110 -33.85 -11.25 -14.54
CA LEU A 110 -34.53 -12.35 -13.88
C LEU A 110 -33.54 -13.43 -13.47
N GLY A 111 -33.66 -13.93 -12.24
CA GLY A 111 -32.98 -15.14 -11.78
C GLY A 111 -33.57 -16.40 -12.42
N ARG A 112 -32.82 -17.50 -12.43
CA ARG A 112 -33.38 -18.82 -12.80
C ARG A 112 -34.46 -19.21 -11.77
N GLY A 113 -35.55 -19.80 -12.22
CA GLY A 113 -36.68 -20.21 -11.37
C GLY A 113 -37.81 -19.19 -11.32
N LEU A 114 -38.36 -18.99 -10.13
CA LEU A 114 -39.49 -18.08 -9.89
C LEU A 114 -38.99 -16.65 -9.72
N ASN A 115 -39.63 -15.70 -10.39
CA ASN A 115 -39.39 -14.28 -10.17
C ASN A 115 -40.71 -13.57 -9.92
N ILE A 116 -40.74 -12.68 -8.94
CA ILE A 116 -41.92 -11.91 -8.55
C ILE A 116 -41.53 -10.44 -8.55
N VAL A 117 -42.20 -9.64 -9.37
CA VAL A 117 -42.00 -8.19 -9.44
C VAL A 117 -43.24 -7.49 -8.93
N SER A 118 -43.09 -6.58 -7.97
CA SER A 118 -44.23 -5.90 -7.38
C SER A 118 -43.79 -4.62 -6.66
N GLN A 119 -44.72 -3.70 -6.47
CA GLN A 119 -44.54 -2.67 -5.45
C GLN A 119 -44.62 -3.29 -4.06
N PHE A 120 -43.74 -2.83 -3.19
CA PHE A 120 -43.57 -3.29 -1.83
C PHE A 120 -43.31 -2.11 -0.91
N ASP A 121 -43.90 -2.19 0.27
CA ASP A 121 -43.74 -1.20 1.32
C ASP A 121 -42.64 -1.68 2.25
N LEU A 122 -41.50 -0.97 2.25
CA LEU A 122 -40.32 -1.38 3.04
C LEU A 122 -40.62 -1.45 4.53
N SER A 123 -41.59 -0.68 5.02
CA SER A 123 -42.03 -0.72 6.42
C SER A 123 -42.55 -2.09 6.86
N GLN A 124 -42.86 -2.99 5.92
CA GLN A 124 -43.27 -4.37 6.21
C GLN A 124 -42.08 -5.24 6.66
N LEU A 125 -40.84 -4.92 6.27
CA LEU A 125 -39.65 -5.64 6.72
C LEU A 125 -39.23 -5.12 8.10
N LYS A 126 -39.33 -5.98 9.12
CA LYS A 126 -38.90 -5.67 10.49
C LYS A 126 -37.40 -5.88 10.71
N LEU A 127 -36.61 -5.55 9.69
CA LEU A 127 -35.16 -5.61 9.76
C LEU A 127 -34.66 -4.21 10.11
N ALA A 128 -33.86 -4.12 11.16
CA ALA A 128 -33.38 -2.84 11.63
C ALA A 128 -32.60 -2.03 10.56
N PRO A 129 -31.77 -2.64 9.68
CA PRO A 129 -31.18 -1.92 8.56
C PRO A 129 -32.21 -1.40 7.55
N VAL A 130 -33.27 -2.17 7.26
CA VAL A 130 -34.35 -1.72 6.36
C VAL A 130 -35.13 -0.56 6.97
N GLN A 131 -35.39 -0.60 8.29
CA GLN A 131 -36.03 0.50 8.99
C GLN A 131 -35.14 1.74 9.02
N PHE A 132 -33.82 1.58 9.18
CA PHE A 132 -32.86 2.66 9.07
C PHE A 132 -32.89 3.28 7.67
N ILE A 133 -32.86 2.45 6.62
CA ILE A 133 -32.96 2.86 5.22
C ILE A 133 -34.27 3.61 4.97
N ASP A 134 -35.43 3.07 5.38
CA ASP A 134 -36.73 3.69 5.17
C ASP A 134 -36.87 5.03 5.91
N SER A 135 -36.47 5.07 7.19
CA SER A 135 -36.58 6.28 8.02
C SER A 135 -35.59 7.38 7.65
N THR A 136 -34.38 7.02 7.22
CA THR A 136 -33.31 7.99 6.92
C THR A 136 -33.34 8.44 5.47
N LEU A 137 -33.60 7.53 4.54
CA LEU A 137 -33.51 7.79 3.10
C LEU A 137 -34.89 7.98 2.44
N GLY A 138 -35.98 7.66 3.14
CA GLY A 138 -37.34 8.03 2.74
C GLY A 138 -37.86 7.25 1.53
N PHE A 139 -37.43 5.99 1.38
CA PHE A 139 -37.78 5.14 0.25
C PHE A 139 -39.27 4.79 0.22
N GLY A 140 -39.92 4.54 1.36
CA GLY A 140 -41.35 4.26 1.49
C GLY A 140 -41.80 3.02 0.70
N LYS A 141 -42.09 3.21 -0.59
CA LYS A 141 -42.49 2.13 -1.51
C LYS A 141 -41.44 1.92 -2.58
N LEU A 142 -40.95 0.69 -2.67
CA LEU A 142 -40.02 0.24 -3.70
C LEU A 142 -40.72 -0.67 -4.67
N THR A 143 -40.27 -0.67 -5.92
CA THR A 143 -40.57 -1.81 -6.78
C THR A 143 -39.47 -2.83 -6.55
N ILE A 144 -39.87 -3.99 -6.04
CA ILE A 144 -38.97 -5.08 -5.71
C ILE A 144 -39.14 -6.22 -6.70
N GLN A 145 -38.04 -6.91 -6.95
CA GLN A 145 -37.95 -8.18 -7.63
C GLN A 145 -37.44 -9.22 -6.63
N LEU A 146 -38.24 -10.25 -6.38
CA LEU A 146 -37.81 -11.43 -5.66
C LEU A 146 -37.56 -12.56 -6.66
N SER A 147 -36.35 -13.09 -6.67
CA SER A 147 -35.93 -14.24 -7.46
C SER A 147 -35.69 -15.42 -6.54
N VAL A 148 -36.27 -16.59 -6.84
CA VAL A 148 -36.04 -17.85 -6.11
C VAL A 148 -35.53 -18.91 -7.07
N ASP A 149 -34.28 -19.29 -6.86
CA ASP A 149 -33.63 -20.36 -7.59
C ASP A 149 -34.11 -21.74 -7.09
N PRO A 150 -34.28 -22.73 -7.99
CA PRO A 150 -34.58 -24.11 -7.62
C PRO A 150 -33.64 -24.73 -6.58
N ASP A 151 -32.39 -24.26 -6.51
CA ASP A 151 -31.38 -24.70 -5.53
C ASP A 151 -31.58 -24.05 -4.14
N GLY A 152 -32.60 -23.19 -3.98
CA GLY A 152 -33.01 -22.60 -2.70
C GLY A 152 -32.39 -21.24 -2.39
N LEU A 153 -31.65 -20.63 -3.32
CA LEU A 153 -31.20 -19.24 -3.20
C LEU A 153 -32.38 -18.29 -3.43
N ALA A 154 -32.55 -17.31 -2.54
CA ALA A 154 -33.55 -16.27 -2.69
C ALA A 154 -32.86 -14.89 -2.70
N GLU A 155 -33.17 -14.09 -3.71
CA GLU A 155 -32.61 -12.75 -3.88
C GLU A 155 -33.75 -11.75 -4.06
N LEU A 156 -33.77 -10.72 -3.22
CA LEU A 156 -34.71 -9.62 -3.27
C LEU A 156 -33.98 -8.34 -3.67
N LYS A 157 -34.18 -7.84 -4.88
CA LYS A 157 -33.66 -6.54 -5.33
C LYS A 157 -34.76 -5.50 -5.32
N GLY A 158 -34.51 -4.32 -4.80
CA GLY A 158 -35.38 -3.16 -4.89
C GLY A 158 -34.64 -2.02 -5.57
N THR A 159 -35.23 -1.42 -6.58
CA THR A 159 -34.64 -0.23 -7.22
C THR A 159 -35.46 1.01 -6.91
N PHE A 160 -34.76 2.12 -6.75
CA PHE A 160 -35.40 3.41 -6.47
C PHE A 160 -34.80 4.50 -7.37
N LYS A 161 -35.61 4.94 -8.33
CA LYS A 161 -35.22 5.95 -9.32
C LYS A 161 -35.46 7.37 -8.81
N LYS A 162 -34.96 7.68 -7.63
CA LYS A 162 -35.03 9.04 -7.08
C LYS A 162 -33.72 9.39 -6.38
N GLU A 163 -33.24 10.58 -6.70
CA GLU A 163 -32.09 11.20 -6.07
C GLU A 163 -32.41 11.54 -4.61
N ILE A 164 -31.48 11.22 -3.71
CA ILE A 164 -31.60 11.44 -2.27
C ILE A 164 -30.52 12.40 -1.83
N THR A 165 -30.90 13.58 -1.36
CA THR A 165 -29.94 14.51 -0.74
C THR A 165 -29.50 13.97 0.60
N LEU A 166 -28.25 13.50 0.70
CA LEU A 166 -27.65 13.01 1.94
C LEU A 166 -27.17 14.15 2.83
N PHE A 167 -26.66 15.22 2.21
CA PHE A 167 -26.12 16.37 2.91
C PHE A 167 -26.26 17.64 2.08
N GLU A 168 -26.61 18.76 2.72
CA GLU A 168 -26.65 20.07 2.09
C GLU A 168 -26.18 21.14 3.09
N SER A 169 -25.20 21.94 2.70
CA SER A 169 -24.70 23.07 3.48
C SER A 169 -24.25 24.21 2.57
N GLY A 170 -25.08 25.27 2.49
CA GLY A 170 -24.82 26.41 1.62
C GLY A 170 -24.90 26.00 0.14
N ILE A 171 -23.79 26.10 -0.58
CA ILE A 171 -23.69 25.65 -1.99
C ILE A 171 -23.24 24.18 -2.11
N PHE A 172 -22.74 23.58 -1.03
CA PHE A 172 -22.23 22.21 -1.05
C PHE A 172 -23.37 21.22 -0.85
N THR A 173 -23.51 20.28 -1.78
CA THR A 173 -24.55 19.25 -1.77
C THR A 173 -23.95 17.89 -2.08
N VAL A 174 -24.37 16.87 -1.33
CA VAL A 174 -24.09 15.46 -1.60
C VAL A 174 -25.41 14.75 -1.86
N GLU A 175 -25.57 14.26 -3.08
CA GLU A 175 -26.75 13.52 -3.53
C GLU A 175 -26.37 12.07 -3.77
N PHE A 176 -27.23 11.14 -3.36
CA PHE A 176 -27.13 9.73 -3.68
C PHE A 176 -28.12 9.42 -4.80
N VAL A 177 -27.58 9.10 -5.97
CA VAL A 177 -28.27 9.02 -7.26
C VAL A 177 -28.40 7.56 -7.66
N ASP A 178 -29.55 7.23 -8.25
CA ASP A 178 -29.94 5.89 -8.69
C ASP A 178 -29.68 4.78 -7.64
N PRO A 179 -30.15 4.93 -6.39
CA PRO A 179 -29.97 3.92 -5.37
C PRO A 179 -30.69 2.60 -5.70
N GLU A 180 -29.99 1.49 -5.51
CA GLU A 180 -30.50 0.12 -5.58
C GLU A 180 -30.27 -0.58 -4.25
N ILE A 181 -31.34 -1.00 -3.58
CA ILE A 181 -31.25 -1.86 -2.40
C ILE A 181 -31.24 -3.32 -2.85
N SER A 182 -30.31 -4.10 -2.34
CA SER A 182 -30.27 -5.55 -2.55
C SER A 182 -30.32 -6.25 -1.20
N LEU A 183 -31.27 -7.16 -1.04
CA LEU A 183 -31.37 -8.10 0.06
C LEU A 183 -31.14 -9.50 -0.53
N SER A 184 -30.10 -10.21 -0.12
CA SER A 184 -29.90 -11.59 -0.55
C SER A 184 -29.91 -12.54 0.64
N VAL A 185 -30.49 -13.73 0.43
CA VAL A 185 -30.53 -14.81 1.41
C VAL A 185 -29.85 -16.03 0.81
N ASP A 186 -28.75 -16.45 1.42
CA ASP A 186 -27.97 -17.59 0.95
C ASP A 186 -28.54 -18.95 1.44
N HIS A 187 -27.90 -20.05 1.01
CA HIS A 187 -28.32 -21.41 1.40
C HIS A 187 -28.21 -21.69 2.91
N SER A 188 -27.40 -20.93 3.64
CA SER A 188 -27.25 -21.02 5.09
C SER A 188 -28.26 -20.14 5.85
N LEU A 189 -29.18 -19.48 5.12
CA LEU A 189 -30.10 -18.45 5.62
C LEU A 189 -29.36 -17.21 6.13
N GLY A 190 -28.11 -17.02 5.72
CA GLY A 190 -27.36 -15.78 5.91
C GLY A 190 -28.02 -14.68 5.10
N VAL A 191 -28.21 -13.52 5.73
CA VAL A 191 -28.91 -12.38 5.13
C VAL A 191 -27.89 -11.28 4.92
N SER A 192 -27.79 -10.77 3.70
CA SER A 192 -27.02 -9.56 3.40
C SER A 192 -27.94 -8.47 2.88
N ILE A 193 -27.74 -7.25 3.34
CA ILE A 193 -28.41 -6.06 2.84
C ILE A 193 -27.33 -5.11 2.33
N SER A 194 -27.47 -4.66 1.09
CA SER A 194 -26.63 -3.63 0.51
C SER A 194 -27.46 -2.56 -0.18
N LEU A 195 -26.89 -1.39 -0.33
CA LEU A 195 -27.48 -0.23 -0.99
C LEU A 195 -26.42 0.36 -1.92
N THR A 196 -26.48 0.05 -3.21
CA THR A 196 -25.55 0.55 -4.22
C THR A 196 -26.09 1.79 -4.91
N GLY A 197 -25.22 2.63 -5.44
CA GLY A 197 -25.59 3.86 -6.15
C GLY A 197 -24.39 4.76 -6.42
N SER A 198 -24.66 5.99 -6.85
CA SER A 198 -23.61 6.99 -7.09
C SER A 198 -23.75 8.19 -6.16
N LEU A 199 -22.68 8.62 -5.51
CA LEU A 199 -22.63 9.91 -4.85
C LEU A 199 -22.28 10.99 -5.87
N GLN A 200 -23.14 11.99 -5.98
CA GLN A 200 -22.91 13.19 -6.76
C GLN A 200 -22.62 14.35 -5.82
N LEU A 201 -21.44 14.94 -5.94
CA LEU A 201 -21.01 16.10 -5.15
C LEU A 201 -21.11 17.37 -6.02
N LYS A 202 -21.71 18.42 -5.47
CA LYS A 202 -21.84 19.76 -6.08
C LYS A 202 -21.40 20.82 -5.07
N GLY A 203 -20.77 21.91 -5.51
CA GLY A 203 -20.31 23.00 -4.64
C GLY A 203 -19.26 22.60 -3.61
N TYR A 204 -18.56 21.48 -3.83
CA TYR A 204 -17.50 20.96 -2.99
C TYR A 204 -16.20 21.77 -3.15
N ASP A 205 -15.97 22.39 -4.30
CA ASP A 205 -14.80 23.21 -4.60
C ASP A 205 -15.18 24.67 -4.91
N PRO A 206 -15.22 25.55 -3.89
CA PRO A 206 -15.59 26.95 -4.07
C PRO A 206 -14.55 27.77 -4.86
N THR A 207 -13.40 27.19 -5.20
CA THR A 207 -12.33 27.89 -5.91
C THR A 207 -12.43 27.75 -7.43
N GLN A 208 -13.29 26.85 -7.93
CA GLN A 208 -13.47 26.56 -9.34
C GLN A 208 -14.77 27.17 -9.87
N SER A 209 -14.68 28.05 -10.88
CA SER A 209 -15.86 28.66 -11.50
C SER A 209 -16.63 27.71 -12.42
N ASN A 210 -15.97 26.66 -12.90
CA ASN A 210 -16.54 25.57 -13.69
C ASN A 210 -16.24 24.24 -12.98
N GLU A 211 -16.73 24.14 -11.75
CA GLU A 211 -16.57 22.94 -10.93
C GLU A 211 -17.09 21.70 -11.67
N PRO A 212 -16.28 20.64 -11.83
CA PRO A 212 -16.74 19.41 -12.47
C PRO A 212 -17.70 18.65 -11.56
N GLU A 213 -18.66 17.96 -12.15
CA GLU A 213 -19.54 17.07 -11.41
C GLU A 213 -18.77 15.82 -10.96
N LEU A 214 -18.51 15.68 -9.66
CA LEU A 214 -17.87 14.48 -9.13
C LEU A 214 -18.91 13.41 -8.84
N LYS A 215 -18.79 12.29 -9.54
CA LYS A 215 -19.57 11.07 -9.30
C LYS A 215 -18.68 9.99 -8.70
N LEU A 216 -19.05 9.48 -7.54
CA LEU A 216 -18.39 8.34 -6.91
C LEU A 216 -19.34 7.14 -6.92
N SER A 217 -18.95 6.05 -7.57
CA SER A 217 -19.72 4.81 -7.60
C SER A 217 -19.42 3.99 -6.36
N GLY A 218 -20.44 3.40 -5.75
CA GLY A 218 -20.25 2.66 -4.52
C GLY A 218 -21.55 2.24 -3.87
N GLY A 219 -21.52 2.11 -2.55
CA GLY A 219 -22.69 1.76 -1.79
C GLY A 219 -22.43 1.62 -0.31
N PHE A 220 -23.47 1.15 0.36
CA PHE A 220 -23.48 0.79 1.76
C PHE A 220 -23.74 -0.70 1.89
N ASP A 221 -23.02 -1.37 2.76
CA ASP A 221 -23.26 -2.75 3.16
C ASP A 221 -23.66 -2.77 4.63
N PHE A 222 -24.66 -3.57 4.97
CA PHE A 222 -25.21 -3.64 6.30
C PHE A 222 -25.02 -5.05 6.85
N ASP A 223 -24.31 -5.16 7.96
CA ASP A 223 -24.32 -6.35 8.79
C ASP A 223 -25.60 -6.35 9.61
N VAL A 224 -26.40 -7.41 9.43
CA VAL A 224 -27.70 -7.57 10.09
C VAL A 224 -27.57 -8.19 11.49
N GLU A 225 -26.39 -8.67 11.87
CA GLU A 225 -26.13 -9.17 13.22
C GLU A 225 -26.06 -8.02 14.23
N GLU A 226 -26.47 -8.25 15.48
CA GLU A 226 -26.36 -7.24 16.53
C GLU A 226 -24.93 -7.24 17.12
N PRO A 227 -24.25 -6.08 17.20
CA PRO A 227 -24.74 -4.75 16.83
C PRO A 227 -24.63 -4.47 15.31
N ILE A 228 -25.62 -3.77 14.75
CA ILE A 228 -25.69 -3.48 13.32
C ILE A 228 -24.47 -2.66 12.89
N ALA A 229 -23.66 -3.21 11.99
CA ALA A 229 -22.56 -2.49 11.37
C ALA A 229 -22.98 -1.97 9.98
N VAL A 230 -22.55 -0.76 9.64
CA VAL A 230 -22.72 -0.16 8.31
C VAL A 230 -21.34 0.08 7.74
N GLY A 231 -21.04 -0.58 6.63
CA GLY A 231 -19.94 -0.26 5.75
C GLY A 231 -20.41 0.70 4.67
N ALA A 232 -19.59 1.67 4.33
CA ALA A 232 -19.76 2.56 3.18
C ALA A 232 -18.47 2.48 2.36
N ALA A 233 -18.59 2.29 1.06
CA ALA A 233 -17.45 2.16 0.16
C ALA A 233 -17.77 2.84 -1.17
N PHE A 234 -16.96 3.80 -1.57
CA PHE A 234 -17.18 4.56 -2.80
C PHE A 234 -15.88 4.90 -3.48
N ASN A 235 -15.92 4.89 -4.80
CA ASN A 235 -14.80 5.18 -5.66
C ASN A 235 -15.20 6.26 -6.67
N LEU A 236 -14.42 7.34 -6.72
CA LEU A 236 -14.27 8.12 -7.93
C LEU A 236 -13.58 7.23 -8.96
N ASP A 237 -14.40 6.57 -9.78
CA ASP A 237 -13.90 5.72 -10.84
C ASP A 237 -13.86 6.50 -12.15
N THR A 238 -12.66 6.93 -12.54
CA THR A 238 -12.39 7.53 -13.85
C THR A 238 -11.88 6.47 -14.83
N THR A 239 -12.36 5.22 -14.75
CA THR A 239 -11.84 3.97 -15.37
C THR A 239 -11.42 4.03 -16.84
N ASP A 240 -11.78 5.06 -17.60
CA ASP A 240 -11.06 5.38 -18.85
C ASP A 240 -9.83 6.22 -18.54
N SER A 241 -8.76 5.53 -18.13
CA SER A 241 -7.51 6.10 -17.59
C SER A 241 -6.70 7.00 -18.54
N ASP A 242 -7.15 7.22 -19.78
CA ASP A 242 -6.47 8.06 -20.78
C ASP A 242 -7.25 9.32 -21.16
N ASP A 243 -8.45 9.53 -20.61
CA ASP A 243 -9.26 10.72 -20.89
C ASP A 243 -8.96 11.86 -19.90
N PRO A 244 -8.20 12.90 -20.29
CA PRO A 244 -7.88 14.02 -19.42
C PRO A 244 -9.13 14.82 -18.99
N GLU A 245 -10.28 14.66 -19.65
CA GLU A 245 -11.53 15.30 -19.27
C GLU A 245 -12.21 14.64 -18.06
N LYS A 246 -11.81 13.40 -17.69
CA LYS A 246 -12.36 12.67 -16.53
C LYS A 246 -11.55 12.86 -15.25
N LEU A 247 -10.38 13.48 -15.31
CA LEU A 247 -9.55 13.77 -14.14
C LEU A 247 -10.13 14.94 -13.33
N TRP A 248 -10.09 14.85 -12.00
CA TRP A 248 -10.38 16.02 -11.17
C TRP A 248 -9.13 16.92 -11.11
N ILE A 249 -9.13 17.93 -11.97
CA ILE A 249 -8.01 18.87 -12.17
C ILE A 249 -8.12 20.05 -11.21
N ASP A 250 -6.98 20.52 -10.72
CA ASP A 250 -6.80 21.68 -9.84
C ASP A 250 -7.74 21.70 -8.61
N PRO A 251 -7.90 20.57 -7.89
CA PRO A 251 -8.80 20.48 -6.75
C PRO A 251 -8.47 21.55 -5.70
N PHE A 252 -9.49 22.25 -5.23
CA PHE A 252 -9.40 23.33 -4.25
C PHE A 252 -8.43 24.45 -4.65
N GLY A 253 -8.26 24.66 -5.96
CA GLY A 253 -7.40 25.70 -6.53
C GLY A 253 -5.92 25.34 -6.49
N LEU A 254 -5.59 24.08 -6.15
CA LEU A 254 -4.24 23.55 -6.14
C LEU A 254 -3.77 23.31 -7.57
N LYS A 255 -3.24 24.36 -8.20
CA LYS A 255 -2.78 24.32 -9.59
C LYS A 255 -1.75 23.23 -9.85
N GLY A 256 -1.98 22.47 -10.92
CA GLY A 256 -1.14 21.36 -11.35
C GLY A 256 -1.44 20.04 -10.65
N ILE A 257 -2.43 19.98 -9.75
CA ILE A 257 -2.85 18.71 -9.13
C ILE A 257 -3.95 18.07 -9.98
N LYS A 258 -3.90 16.75 -10.18
CA LYS A 258 -4.93 15.96 -10.82
C LYS A 258 -5.19 14.71 -9.98
N ILE A 259 -6.44 14.44 -9.64
CA ILE A 259 -6.84 13.20 -8.95
C ILE A 259 -7.35 12.23 -10.02
N GLN A 260 -6.63 11.11 -10.20
CA GLN A 260 -6.96 10.05 -11.16
C GLN A 260 -7.87 8.99 -10.54
N SER A 261 -7.72 8.72 -9.25
CA SER A 261 -8.64 7.83 -8.54
C SER A 261 -8.72 8.23 -7.09
N LEU A 262 -9.89 8.04 -6.51
CA LEU A 262 -10.13 8.22 -5.08
C LEU A 262 -11.13 7.18 -4.63
N ALA A 263 -10.76 6.38 -3.66
CA ALA A 263 -11.58 5.41 -2.97
C ALA A 263 -11.68 5.86 -1.52
N PHE A 264 -12.86 5.75 -0.93
CA PHE A 264 -13.03 5.87 0.50
C PHE A 264 -13.85 4.69 1.02
N GLN A 265 -13.53 4.26 2.23
CA GLN A 265 -14.39 3.39 2.99
C GLN A 265 -14.51 3.83 4.45
N ALA A 266 -15.67 3.62 5.02
CA ALA A 266 -15.90 3.82 6.45
C ALA A 266 -16.88 2.77 6.96
N GLY A 267 -16.60 2.23 8.14
CA GLY A 267 -17.45 1.29 8.86
C GLY A 267 -17.80 1.86 10.22
N TRP A 268 -19.07 1.77 10.63
CA TRP A 268 -19.50 2.18 11.96
C TRP A 268 -20.64 1.32 12.49
N ILE A 269 -20.75 1.25 13.81
CA ILE A 269 -21.86 0.57 14.48
C ILE A 269 -23.02 1.56 14.65
N VAL A 270 -24.23 1.15 14.25
CA VAL A 270 -25.45 1.95 14.45
C VAL A 270 -25.74 2.09 15.94
N GLY A 271 -25.91 3.34 16.40
CA GLY A 271 -26.28 3.64 17.79
C GLY A 271 -25.09 3.88 18.73
N THR A 272 -23.86 3.74 18.26
CA THR A 272 -22.64 4.09 19.02
C THR A 272 -21.76 5.04 18.20
N PRO A 273 -20.91 5.87 18.84
CA PRO A 273 -19.98 6.76 18.14
C PRO A 273 -18.70 6.02 17.68
N THR A 274 -18.74 4.70 17.52
CA THR A 274 -17.55 3.88 17.26
C THR A 274 -17.38 3.65 15.76
N ILE A 275 -16.27 4.17 15.22
CA ILE A 275 -15.79 3.85 13.88
C ILE A 275 -15.08 2.49 13.96
N GLU A 276 -15.53 1.54 13.16
CA GLU A 276 -14.94 0.20 13.05
C GLU A 276 -13.90 0.15 11.95
N THR A 277 -14.14 0.80 10.82
CA THR A 277 -13.15 0.85 9.74
C THR A 277 -13.09 2.24 9.14
N PHE A 278 -11.91 2.64 8.70
CA PHE A 278 -11.74 3.84 7.90
C PHE A 278 -10.58 3.63 6.94
N GLY A 279 -10.83 3.87 5.67
CA GLY A 279 -9.80 3.78 4.65
C GLY A 279 -10.01 4.78 3.54
N PHE A 280 -8.91 5.13 2.90
CA PHE A 280 -8.92 5.88 1.65
C PHE A 280 -7.79 5.35 0.77
N GLY A 281 -7.98 5.38 -0.53
CA GLY A 281 -6.94 5.00 -1.48
C GLY A 281 -7.06 5.83 -2.73
N GLY A 282 -5.98 6.14 -3.41
CA GLY A 282 -6.10 6.96 -4.60
C GLY A 282 -4.77 7.34 -5.23
N LYS A 283 -4.87 7.78 -6.47
CA LYS A 283 -3.74 8.18 -7.28
C LYS A 283 -3.84 9.67 -7.62
N VAL A 284 -2.83 10.42 -7.19
CA VAL A 284 -2.71 11.86 -7.37
C VAL A 284 -1.50 12.15 -8.25
N ILE A 285 -1.68 13.02 -9.24
CA ILE A 285 -0.63 13.49 -10.14
C ILE A 285 -0.40 14.98 -9.86
N TRP A 286 0.85 15.37 -9.67
CA TRP A 286 1.26 16.77 -9.48
C TRP A 286 2.21 17.20 -10.58
N GLU A 287 1.78 18.17 -11.38
CA GLU A 287 2.54 18.79 -12.47
C GLU A 287 3.11 20.14 -12.01
N ASP A 288 4.42 20.17 -11.73
CA ASP A 288 5.15 21.40 -11.49
C ASP A 288 5.69 21.97 -12.82
N LYS A 289 4.98 22.98 -13.34
CA LYS A 289 5.37 23.69 -14.57
C LYS A 289 6.67 24.50 -14.43
N ALA A 290 7.01 24.96 -13.24
CA ALA A 290 8.25 25.72 -13.02
C ALA A 290 9.48 24.82 -13.07
N LEU A 291 9.33 23.57 -12.63
CA LEU A 291 10.40 22.56 -12.65
C LEU A 291 10.33 21.63 -13.88
N ASN A 292 9.29 21.73 -14.70
CA ASN A 292 8.98 20.80 -15.79
C ASN A 292 9.00 19.34 -15.33
N LYS A 293 8.31 19.07 -14.22
CA LYS A 293 8.26 17.74 -13.57
C LYS A 293 6.83 17.32 -13.30
N THR A 294 6.58 16.03 -13.43
CA THR A 294 5.33 15.37 -13.03
C THR A 294 5.67 14.38 -11.93
N VAL A 295 4.92 14.42 -10.83
CA VAL A 295 5.06 13.55 -9.65
C VAL A 295 3.76 12.78 -9.49
N THR A 296 3.80 11.46 -9.52
CA THR A 296 2.64 10.60 -9.27
C THR A 296 2.78 9.93 -7.91
N ILE A 297 1.71 10.02 -7.13
CA ILE A 297 1.57 9.44 -5.80
C ILE A 297 0.37 8.50 -5.82
N ASP A 298 0.59 7.19 -5.65
CA ASP A 298 -0.49 6.24 -5.35
C ASP A 298 -0.39 5.87 -3.87
N GLY A 299 -1.40 6.27 -3.10
CA GLY A 299 -1.43 6.07 -1.65
C GLY A 299 -2.69 5.30 -1.27
N ASN A 300 -2.53 4.27 -0.45
CA ASN A 300 -3.62 3.47 0.07
C ASN A 300 -3.48 3.35 1.58
N PHE A 301 -4.56 3.60 2.29
CA PHE A 301 -4.63 3.54 3.74
C PHE A 301 -5.93 2.89 4.17
N LEU A 302 -5.82 1.91 5.06
CA LEU A 302 -6.95 1.29 5.71
C LEU A 302 -6.61 1.01 7.16
N PHE A 303 -7.56 1.33 8.03
CA PHE A 303 -7.48 1.07 9.44
C PHE A 303 -8.77 0.42 9.94
N ASP A 304 -8.57 -0.63 10.72
CA ASP A 304 -9.61 -1.35 11.45
C ASP A 304 -9.02 -1.72 12.82
N PRO A 305 -9.45 -1.06 13.91
CA PRO A 305 -8.93 -1.32 15.25
C PRO A 305 -9.42 -2.64 15.82
N ILE A 306 -10.46 -3.26 15.23
CA ILE A 306 -11.10 -4.48 15.72
C ILE A 306 -10.51 -5.69 15.00
N ASN A 307 -10.33 -5.59 13.67
CA ASN A 307 -9.77 -6.64 12.84
C ASN A 307 -8.44 -6.21 12.21
N VAL A 308 -7.34 -6.68 12.81
CA VAL A 308 -5.97 -6.47 12.30
C VAL A 308 -5.73 -7.01 10.87
N HIS A 309 -6.66 -7.80 10.31
CA HIS A 309 -6.60 -8.26 8.92
C HIS A 309 -7.03 -7.18 7.91
N ASN A 310 -7.70 -6.13 8.39
CA ASN A 310 -8.18 -4.99 7.61
C ASN A 310 -7.33 -3.75 7.89
N MET A 311 -6.00 -3.90 7.92
CA MET A 311 -5.07 -2.78 7.99
C MET A 311 -4.23 -2.76 6.74
N ALA A 312 -4.07 -1.61 6.10
CA ALA A 312 -3.20 -1.47 4.96
C ALA A 312 -2.59 -0.07 4.91
N LEU A 313 -1.31 0.00 4.56
CA LEU A 313 -0.65 1.23 4.14
C LEU A 313 0.24 0.89 2.96
N THR A 314 -0.06 1.45 1.80
CA THR A 314 0.87 1.43 0.66
C THR A 314 1.11 2.85 0.15
N LEU A 315 2.32 3.09 -0.30
CA LEU A 315 2.70 4.35 -0.92
C LEU A 315 3.65 4.06 -2.08
N THR A 316 3.24 4.39 -3.30
CA THR A 316 4.04 4.26 -4.51
C THR A 316 4.38 5.64 -5.05
N LEU A 317 5.64 5.85 -5.40
CA LEU A 317 6.16 7.13 -5.91
C LEU A 317 7.02 6.91 -7.15
N ASP A 318 6.60 7.49 -8.28
CA ASP A 318 7.33 7.41 -9.55
C ASP A 318 8.55 8.35 -9.62
N THR A 319 8.66 9.29 -8.68
CA THR A 319 9.63 10.38 -8.70
C THR A 319 10.35 10.54 -7.37
N PRO A 320 11.64 10.95 -7.37
CA PRO A 320 12.41 11.09 -6.15
C PRO A 320 11.90 12.22 -5.26
N VAL A 321 11.42 11.88 -4.06
CA VAL A 321 11.09 12.84 -2.99
C VAL A 321 12.08 12.72 -1.84
N SER A 322 12.22 13.78 -1.03
CA SER A 322 13.06 13.69 0.17
C SER A 322 12.46 12.68 1.15
N LEU A 323 13.27 11.73 1.65
CA LEU A 323 12.83 10.76 2.66
C LEU A 323 12.34 11.49 3.93
N LEU A 324 12.99 12.59 4.31
CA LEU A 324 12.55 13.42 5.43
C LEU A 324 11.18 14.04 5.16
N GLN A 325 10.91 14.56 3.96
CA GLN A 325 9.62 15.18 3.63
C GLN A 325 8.49 14.15 3.57
N LEU A 326 8.79 12.94 3.05
CA LEU A 326 7.85 11.83 3.01
C LEU A 326 7.36 11.45 4.41
N TRP A 327 8.29 11.36 5.36
CA TRP A 327 7.98 11.00 6.74
C TRP A 327 7.48 12.19 7.56
N THR A 328 8.21 13.30 7.64
CA THR A 328 7.78 14.48 8.43
C THR A 328 6.56 15.22 7.86
N GLY A 329 6.11 14.85 6.67
CA GLY A 329 4.87 15.35 6.07
C GLY A 329 3.60 14.68 6.62
N THR A 330 2.54 14.73 5.83
CA THR A 330 1.18 14.28 6.19
C THR A 330 1.13 12.81 6.63
N VAL A 331 2.03 11.96 6.12
CA VAL A 331 2.06 10.51 6.39
C VAL A 331 2.46 10.18 7.83
N ALA A 332 3.61 10.66 8.35
CA ALA A 332 3.94 10.36 9.74
C ALA A 332 3.07 11.15 10.72
N THR A 333 2.77 12.43 10.45
CA THR A 333 1.95 13.23 11.37
C THR A 333 0.61 12.55 11.69
N PHE A 334 0.03 11.86 10.69
CA PHE A 334 -1.18 11.06 10.84
C PHE A 334 -0.94 9.72 11.55
N MET A 335 0.09 8.94 11.14
CA MET A 335 0.46 7.69 11.85
C MET A 335 0.78 7.93 13.34
N LEU A 336 1.39 9.06 13.66
CA LEU A 336 1.82 9.42 15.03
C LEU A 336 0.66 9.81 15.93
N GLN A 337 -0.32 10.56 15.41
CA GLN A 337 -1.50 10.97 16.19
C GLN A 337 -2.40 9.78 16.55
N GLN A 338 -2.37 8.70 15.77
CA GLN A 338 -3.22 7.54 15.98
C GLN A 338 -2.55 6.44 16.81
N VAL A 339 -1.20 6.35 16.74
CA VAL A 339 -0.44 5.35 17.51
C VAL A 339 -0.17 5.81 18.95
N ASP A 340 -0.22 7.10 19.29
CA ASP A 340 -0.11 7.54 20.70
C ASP A 340 -1.20 6.93 21.63
N ASN A 341 -2.32 6.43 21.07
CA ASN A 341 -3.36 5.70 21.81
C ASN A 341 -3.08 4.19 21.98
N TYR A 342 -2.08 3.63 21.29
CA TYR A 342 -1.65 2.25 21.41
C TYR A 342 -0.19 2.19 21.90
N VAL A 343 0.13 1.30 22.84
CA VAL A 343 1.46 1.20 23.47
C VAL A 343 2.51 0.63 22.50
N ILE A 344 2.81 1.35 21.40
CA ILE A 344 3.84 1.00 20.43
C ILE A 344 4.90 2.11 20.49
N ASP A 345 6.07 1.78 21.04
CA ASP A 345 7.23 2.69 21.06
C ASP A 345 7.77 2.87 19.63
N LEU A 346 7.46 4.02 19.02
CA LEU A 346 7.93 4.40 17.68
C LEU A 346 9.34 5.03 17.68
N ASN A 347 9.97 5.22 18.85
CA ASN A 347 11.30 5.80 18.96
C ASN A 347 12.38 5.07 18.12
N PRO A 348 12.39 3.73 18.00
CA PRO A 348 13.35 3.05 17.12
C PRO A 348 13.21 3.43 15.63
N ILE A 349 11.99 3.69 15.16
CA ILE A 349 11.73 4.09 13.77
C ILE A 349 12.28 5.51 13.55
N TYR A 350 12.00 6.44 14.45
CA TYR A 350 12.55 7.80 14.39
C TYR A 350 14.07 7.84 14.38
N GLN A 351 14.70 7.05 15.25
CA GLN A 351 16.15 6.97 15.28
C GLN A 351 16.71 6.35 14.00
N GLY A 352 16.04 5.34 13.43
CA GLY A 352 16.36 4.78 12.12
C GLY A 352 16.30 5.81 10.99
N LEU A 353 15.26 6.63 10.96
CA LEU A 353 15.10 7.68 9.94
C LEU A 353 16.14 8.79 10.09
N GLN A 354 16.41 9.26 11.31
CA GLN A 354 17.48 10.22 11.57
C GLN A 354 18.86 9.65 11.23
N PHE A 355 19.07 8.35 11.45
CA PHE A 355 20.30 7.66 11.07
C PHE A 355 20.45 7.61 9.55
N LEU A 356 19.40 7.24 8.81
CA LEU A 356 19.41 7.23 7.35
C LEU A 356 19.64 8.63 6.77
N ASP A 357 18.99 9.67 7.33
CA ASP A 357 19.15 11.07 6.91
C ASP A 357 20.58 11.60 7.12
N LYS A 358 21.20 11.30 8.26
CA LYS A 358 22.58 11.72 8.54
C LYS A 358 23.62 11.07 7.63
N ILE A 359 23.34 9.86 7.16
CA ILE A 359 24.31 9.05 6.42
C ILE A 359 24.09 9.16 4.92
N LEU A 360 22.86 9.42 4.50
CA LEU A 360 22.42 9.40 3.12
C LEU A 360 21.61 10.70 2.93
N ASN A 361 22.04 11.62 2.07
CA ASN A 361 21.23 12.80 1.74
C ASN A 361 20.08 12.37 0.81
N VAL A 362 19.07 11.69 1.38
CA VAL A 362 18.18 10.77 0.65
C VAL A 362 17.07 11.51 -0.09
N LYS A 363 17.12 11.41 -1.42
CA LYS A 363 15.91 11.36 -2.25
C LYS A 363 15.59 9.91 -2.53
N ILE A 364 14.32 9.52 -2.43
CA ILE A 364 13.85 8.14 -2.59
C ILE A 364 12.67 8.08 -3.56
N GLN A 365 12.60 7.04 -4.37
CA GLN A 365 11.49 6.72 -5.28
C GLN A 365 11.26 5.22 -5.29
N SER A 366 10.06 4.79 -5.67
CA SER A 366 9.75 3.38 -5.90
C SER A 366 10.57 2.80 -7.07
N ILE A 367 10.72 1.48 -7.09
CA ILE A 367 11.29 0.71 -8.20
C ILE A 367 10.46 -0.56 -8.44
N ASP A 368 10.58 -1.11 -9.63
CA ASP A 368 10.21 -2.49 -9.94
C ASP A 368 11.26 -3.43 -9.31
N GLY A 369 10.92 -4.04 -8.18
CA GLY A 369 11.80 -4.87 -7.37
C GLY A 369 11.89 -6.32 -7.83
N ASP A 370 10.84 -6.84 -8.49
CA ASP A 370 10.71 -8.23 -8.92
C ASP A 370 10.87 -8.44 -10.43
N GLY A 371 10.86 -7.36 -11.21
CA GLY A 371 11.10 -7.32 -12.64
C GLY A 371 9.87 -7.62 -13.49
N ASP A 372 8.66 -7.47 -12.95
CA ASP A 372 7.40 -7.73 -13.66
C ASP A 372 6.97 -6.59 -14.60
N GLY A 373 7.63 -5.43 -14.52
CA GLY A 373 7.34 -4.23 -15.31
C GLY A 373 6.45 -3.20 -14.61
N GLU A 374 5.97 -3.48 -13.40
CA GLU A 374 5.19 -2.57 -12.56
C GLU A 374 6.04 -1.99 -11.43
N ILE A 375 5.69 -0.78 -10.97
CA ILE A 375 6.43 -0.11 -9.91
C ILE A 375 5.87 -0.55 -8.55
N ASP A 376 6.68 -1.23 -7.74
CA ASP A 376 6.28 -1.66 -6.40
C ASP A 376 6.05 -0.48 -5.43
N PRO A 377 5.24 -0.69 -4.38
CA PRO A 377 5.13 0.28 -3.29
C PRO A 377 6.48 0.60 -2.64
N LEU A 378 6.78 1.90 -2.53
CA LEU A 378 7.92 2.39 -1.76
C LEU A 378 7.79 2.01 -0.30
N ILE A 379 6.58 2.14 0.26
CA ILE A 379 6.25 1.64 1.60
C ILE A 379 5.09 0.68 1.43
N GLN A 380 5.22 -0.50 2.03
CA GLN A 380 4.15 -1.48 2.12
C GLN A 380 4.03 -1.94 3.57
N PHE A 381 2.83 -1.86 4.11
CA PHE A 381 2.41 -2.46 5.37
C PHE A 381 1.02 -3.03 5.15
N VAL A 382 0.96 -4.29 4.75
CA VAL A 382 -0.26 -5.00 4.38
C VAL A 382 -0.17 -6.39 5.00
N PRO A 383 -0.70 -6.59 6.22
CA PRO A 383 -0.59 -7.84 6.96
C PRO A 383 -1.27 -9.03 6.27
N PHE A 384 -2.32 -8.77 5.50
CA PHE A 384 -3.08 -9.74 4.71
C PHE A 384 -3.55 -9.06 3.42
N PRO A 385 -3.84 -9.80 2.34
CA PRO A 385 -4.39 -9.18 1.14
C PRO A 385 -5.70 -8.45 1.43
N THR A 386 -5.80 -7.17 1.05
CA THR A 386 -6.94 -6.32 1.45
C THR A 386 -7.33 -5.35 0.34
N ALA A 387 -8.63 -5.12 0.14
CA ALA A 387 -9.15 -4.10 -0.77
C ALA A 387 -9.54 -2.84 0.01
N ILE A 388 -9.59 -1.68 -0.68
CA ILE A 388 -10.09 -0.42 -0.12
C ILE A 388 -11.22 0.09 -0.99
N GLY A 389 -12.36 0.39 -0.36
CA GLY A 389 -13.57 0.80 -1.07
C GLY A 389 -14.10 -0.34 -1.95
N THR A 390 -14.58 -0.02 -3.14
CA THR A 390 -15.05 -1.01 -4.13
C THR A 390 -13.97 -1.38 -5.16
N ARG A 391 -12.69 -1.07 -4.89
CA ARG A 391 -11.59 -1.32 -5.84
C ARG A 391 -11.40 -2.83 -6.02
N SER A 392 -11.32 -3.29 -7.27
CA SER A 392 -11.13 -4.71 -7.62
C SER A 392 -9.74 -5.25 -7.30
N ASN A 393 -8.74 -4.38 -7.21
CA ASN A 393 -7.35 -4.78 -7.02
C ASN A 393 -7.05 -4.89 -5.52
N LEU A 394 -6.78 -6.10 -5.06
CA LEU A 394 -6.31 -6.36 -3.70
C LEU A 394 -4.90 -5.80 -3.54
N LEU A 395 -4.68 -5.07 -2.45
CA LEU A 395 -3.33 -4.74 -1.99
C LEU A 395 -2.66 -6.02 -1.55
N GLU A 396 -1.52 -6.33 -2.13
CA GLU A 396 -0.81 -7.56 -1.83
C GLU A 396 -0.22 -7.53 -0.41
N GLN A 397 -0.18 -8.71 0.20
CA GLN A 397 0.41 -8.89 1.53
C GLN A 397 1.92 -8.62 1.50
N GLY A 398 2.39 -7.67 2.31
CA GLY A 398 3.81 -7.38 2.43
C GLY A 398 4.11 -6.35 3.50
N PHE A 399 5.35 -6.41 4.01
CA PHE A 399 5.88 -5.39 4.90
C PHE A 399 7.28 -5.04 4.41
N GLY A 400 7.47 -3.83 3.95
CA GLY A 400 8.75 -3.47 3.37
C GLY A 400 8.89 -2.04 2.92
N ILE A 401 10.12 -1.73 2.55
CA ILE A 401 10.48 -0.51 1.84
C ILE A 401 11.17 -0.96 0.56
N ASN A 402 10.65 -0.54 -0.60
CA ASN A 402 11.28 -0.80 -1.89
C ASN A 402 11.63 0.53 -2.58
N GLY A 403 12.87 0.99 -2.37
CA GLY A 403 13.24 2.33 -2.78
C GLY A 403 14.60 2.41 -3.46
N LYS A 404 14.64 3.08 -4.61
CA LYS A 404 15.88 3.64 -5.16
C LYS A 404 16.14 4.98 -4.51
N LEU A 405 17.35 5.17 -4.03
CA LEU A 405 17.77 6.38 -3.36
C LEU A 405 19.14 6.89 -3.81
N THR A 406 19.45 8.15 -3.48
CA THR A 406 20.81 8.69 -3.63
C THR A 406 21.52 8.69 -2.29
N ALA A 407 22.66 7.99 -2.22
CA ALA A 407 23.51 7.85 -1.06
C ALA A 407 24.95 8.13 -1.44
N TRP A 408 25.64 9.00 -0.69
CA TRP A 408 27.05 9.32 -0.94
C TRP A 408 27.37 9.74 -2.38
N GLY A 409 26.45 10.46 -3.02
CA GLY A 409 26.57 10.88 -4.43
C GLY A 409 26.40 9.76 -5.45
N GLN A 410 25.97 8.57 -5.03
CA GLN A 410 25.68 7.42 -5.90
C GLN A 410 24.23 6.97 -5.76
N GLU A 411 23.74 6.34 -6.81
CA GLU A 411 22.48 5.62 -6.77
C GLU A 411 22.63 4.35 -5.93
N ALA A 412 21.68 4.11 -5.04
CA ALA A 412 21.61 2.93 -4.20
C ALA A 412 20.18 2.40 -4.14
N ILE A 413 20.03 1.11 -3.89
CA ILE A 413 18.73 0.44 -3.76
C ILE A 413 18.58 -0.02 -2.31
N LEU A 414 17.57 0.51 -1.63
CA LEU A 414 17.14 0.11 -0.29
C LEU A 414 15.97 -0.88 -0.43
N LEU A 415 16.23 -2.11 -0.02
CA LEU A 415 15.20 -3.15 0.12
C LEU A 415 15.09 -3.48 1.59
N ALA A 416 13.96 -3.17 2.20
CA ALA A 416 13.60 -3.65 3.53
C ALA A 416 12.43 -4.62 3.42
N HIS A 417 12.53 -5.77 4.08
CA HIS A 417 11.49 -6.79 4.08
C HIS A 417 11.36 -7.39 5.48
N LEU A 418 10.13 -7.48 5.99
CA LEU A 418 9.83 -8.29 7.17
C LEU A 418 9.69 -9.75 6.76
N ASP A 419 10.63 -10.56 7.19
CA ASP A 419 10.54 -12.00 7.03
C ASP A 419 9.37 -12.54 7.90
N LYS A 420 8.39 -13.17 7.24
CA LYS A 420 7.13 -13.63 7.87
C LYS A 420 7.37 -14.72 8.93
N GLU A 421 8.39 -15.54 8.78
CA GLU A 421 8.67 -16.68 9.67
C GLU A 421 9.44 -16.24 10.91
N THR A 422 10.49 -15.44 10.71
CA THR A 422 11.39 -14.99 11.77
C THR A 422 10.90 -13.72 12.45
N LYS A 423 9.92 -13.02 11.87
CA LYS A 423 9.44 -11.69 12.29
C LYS A 423 10.58 -10.67 12.38
N THR A 424 11.60 -10.82 11.54
CA THR A 424 12.75 -9.91 11.52
C THR A 424 12.68 -8.98 10.31
N LEU A 425 12.82 -7.68 10.57
CA LEU A 425 12.99 -6.70 9.49
C LEU A 425 14.44 -6.79 9.01
N THR A 426 14.63 -7.29 7.80
CA THR A 426 15.93 -7.28 7.13
C THR A 426 15.95 -6.15 6.13
N ALA A 427 16.98 -5.31 6.19
CA ALA A 427 17.15 -4.23 5.23
C ALA A 427 18.53 -4.31 4.59
N SER A 428 18.56 -4.16 3.28
CA SER A 428 19.74 -4.24 2.43
C SER A 428 19.84 -2.95 1.63
N LEU A 429 20.95 -2.24 1.76
CA LEU A 429 21.33 -1.15 0.89
C LEU A 429 22.39 -1.65 -0.11
N LYS A 430 22.04 -1.66 -1.40
CA LYS A 430 22.94 -2.02 -2.50
C LYS A 430 23.44 -0.76 -3.18
N LEU A 431 24.75 -0.62 -3.36
CA LEU A 431 25.37 0.51 -4.04
C LEU A 431 26.59 0.03 -4.86
N PRO A 432 26.97 0.72 -5.95
CA PRO A 432 28.11 0.28 -6.78
C PRO A 432 29.43 0.24 -5.99
N LYS A 433 29.77 1.35 -5.31
CA LYS A 433 30.97 1.47 -4.48
C LYS A 433 30.86 2.63 -3.51
N LEU A 434 31.74 2.67 -2.53
CA LEU A 434 32.04 3.90 -1.78
C LEU A 434 33.46 4.33 -2.09
N ASP A 435 33.68 5.63 -2.31
CA ASP A 435 34.96 6.16 -2.78
C ASP A 435 35.25 7.52 -2.13
N TRP A 436 36.20 7.54 -1.19
CA TRP A 436 36.73 8.74 -0.52
C TRP A 436 38.09 9.17 -1.11
N GLY A 437 38.43 8.68 -2.30
CA GLY A 437 39.69 8.97 -2.98
C GLY A 437 40.88 8.18 -2.42
N PHE A 438 41.18 8.31 -1.13
CA PHE A 438 42.25 7.52 -0.50
C PHE A 438 41.77 6.13 -0.09
N LEU A 439 40.45 5.96 0.08
CA LEU A 439 39.82 4.71 0.49
C LEU A 439 38.62 4.43 -0.40
N LYS A 440 38.50 3.19 -0.86
CA LYS A 440 37.39 2.73 -1.68
C LYS A 440 36.91 1.37 -1.22
N LEU A 441 35.59 1.20 -1.12
CA LEU A 441 34.92 -0.05 -0.78
C LEU A 441 34.08 -0.52 -1.97
N THR A 442 34.25 -1.75 -2.40
CA THR A 442 33.44 -2.40 -3.44
C THR A 442 32.92 -3.75 -2.97
N GLY A 443 32.01 -4.37 -3.71
CA GLY A 443 31.53 -5.72 -3.38
C GLY A 443 32.67 -6.74 -3.28
N ALA A 444 32.54 -7.70 -2.36
CA ALA A 444 33.58 -8.70 -2.11
C ALA A 444 33.72 -9.69 -3.27
N ASN A 445 32.57 -10.17 -3.79
CA ASN A 445 32.48 -11.17 -4.87
C ASN A 445 31.58 -10.72 -6.02
N GLU A 446 31.01 -9.53 -5.92
CA GLU A 446 30.00 -8.97 -6.82
C GLU A 446 30.36 -7.52 -7.15
N PRO A 447 29.86 -6.98 -8.27
CA PRO A 447 30.15 -5.58 -8.64
C PRO A 447 29.62 -4.57 -7.61
N ASN A 448 28.53 -4.90 -6.91
CA ASN A 448 27.87 -4.02 -5.96
C ASN A 448 28.26 -4.33 -4.51
N LEU A 449 28.46 -3.27 -3.73
CA LEU A 449 28.56 -3.31 -2.28
C LEU A 449 27.16 -3.55 -1.69
N LYS A 450 27.04 -4.57 -0.83
CA LYS A 450 25.81 -4.87 -0.10
C LYS A 450 26.00 -4.52 1.37
N LEU A 451 25.15 -3.64 1.90
CA LEU A 451 25.16 -3.22 3.29
C LEU A 451 23.88 -3.70 3.97
N ALA A 452 24.01 -4.52 5.01
CA ALA A 452 22.91 -4.85 5.90
C ALA A 452 22.66 -3.69 6.86
N LEU A 453 21.42 -3.22 6.92
CA LEU A 453 20.95 -2.20 7.86
C LEU A 453 20.39 -2.91 9.11
N LYS A 454 20.85 -2.46 10.29
CA LYS A 454 20.23 -2.80 11.57
C LYS A 454 19.78 -1.51 12.26
N VAL A 455 18.51 -1.47 12.64
CA VAL A 455 17.93 -0.38 13.42
C VAL A 455 17.21 -0.97 14.63
N SER A 456 17.66 -0.59 15.82
CA SER A 456 16.97 -0.83 17.08
C SER A 456 17.21 0.34 18.04
N SER A 457 16.53 0.32 19.19
CA SER A 457 16.78 1.26 20.28
C SER A 457 18.20 1.17 20.85
N ALA A 458 18.91 0.05 20.65
CA ALA A 458 20.24 -0.19 21.17
C ALA A 458 21.35 -0.07 20.11
N GLU A 459 21.05 -0.30 18.83
CA GLU A 459 22.04 -0.34 17.77
C GLU A 459 21.51 0.23 16.45
N GLN A 460 22.27 1.13 15.83
CA GLN A 460 22.01 1.65 14.48
C GLN A 460 23.29 1.62 13.66
N TYR A 461 23.31 0.81 12.61
CA TYR A 461 24.46 0.73 11.71
C TYR A 461 24.11 0.13 10.35
N LEU A 462 24.98 0.40 9.38
CA LEU A 462 25.10 -0.38 8.15
C LEU A 462 26.36 -1.25 8.26
N GLN A 463 26.26 -2.54 8.02
CA GLN A 463 27.42 -3.44 8.02
C GLN A 463 27.53 -4.18 6.69
N GLY A 464 28.74 -4.46 6.26
CA GLY A 464 28.95 -5.22 5.05
C GLY A 464 30.31 -5.88 5.03
N ASN A 465 30.50 -6.75 4.04
CA ASN A 465 31.81 -7.22 3.66
C ASN A 465 32.12 -6.77 2.23
N GLY A 466 33.38 -6.45 1.98
CA GLY A 466 33.76 -5.82 0.73
C GLY A 466 35.23 -5.95 0.43
N LYS A 467 35.60 -5.65 -0.81
CA LYS A 467 36.98 -5.40 -1.17
C LYS A 467 37.32 -3.96 -0.77
N LEU A 468 38.37 -3.80 0.01
CA LEU A 468 38.89 -2.50 0.41
C LEU A 468 40.06 -2.12 -0.48
N GLU A 469 40.14 -0.87 -0.90
CA GLU A 469 41.29 -0.31 -1.59
C GLU A 469 41.74 0.93 -0.82
N VAL A 470 42.98 0.94 -0.32
CA VAL A 470 43.55 2.09 0.41
C VAL A 470 44.81 2.54 -0.32
N PHE A 471 44.85 3.82 -0.74
CA PHE A 471 45.89 4.39 -1.60
C PHE A 471 46.20 3.53 -2.84
N GLY A 472 45.16 2.99 -3.49
CA GLY A 472 45.33 2.13 -4.68
C GLY A 472 45.73 0.68 -4.38
N LYS A 473 45.96 0.31 -3.12
CA LYS A 473 46.26 -1.07 -2.72
C LYS A 473 44.99 -1.80 -2.33
N SER A 474 44.68 -2.83 -3.10
CA SER A 474 43.54 -3.71 -2.87
C SER A 474 43.82 -4.71 -1.75
N ILE A 475 42.86 -4.82 -0.83
CA ILE A 475 42.76 -5.80 0.24
C ILE A 475 41.48 -6.59 -0.01
N ALA A 476 41.62 -7.91 -0.12
CA ALA A 476 40.49 -8.79 -0.34
C ALA A 476 39.69 -8.95 0.96
N LYS A 477 38.37 -8.77 0.86
CA LYS A 477 37.36 -9.12 1.87
C LYS A 477 37.67 -8.60 3.28
N VAL A 478 37.23 -7.37 3.56
CA VAL A 478 37.17 -6.80 4.92
C VAL A 478 35.72 -6.70 5.38
N ASP A 479 35.49 -6.91 6.66
CA ASP A 479 34.24 -6.56 7.32
C ASP A 479 34.33 -5.10 7.79
N PHE A 480 33.25 -4.35 7.58
CA PHE A 480 33.20 -2.95 8.00
C PHE A 480 31.81 -2.58 8.50
N LYS A 481 31.78 -1.56 9.38
CA LYS A 481 30.58 -1.03 10.01
C LYS A 481 30.53 0.48 9.82
N ILE A 482 29.47 0.98 9.21
CA ILE A 482 29.20 2.40 9.03
C ILE A 482 28.23 2.85 10.13
N SER A 483 28.65 3.86 10.88
CA SER A 483 27.86 4.58 11.87
C SER A 483 27.40 5.94 11.30
N ASN A 484 26.77 6.77 12.13
CA ASN A 484 26.37 8.12 11.74
C ASN A 484 27.53 9.12 11.60
N THR A 485 28.75 8.76 12.03
CA THR A 485 29.91 9.66 11.99
C THR A 485 31.15 9.04 11.35
N SER A 486 31.26 7.71 11.33
CA SER A 486 32.45 7.02 10.84
C SER A 486 32.18 5.68 10.17
N ILE A 487 33.17 5.22 9.39
CA ILE A 487 33.29 3.85 8.90
C ILE A 487 34.40 3.18 9.66
N ASN A 488 34.05 2.12 10.37
CA ASN A 488 34.95 1.31 11.13
C ASN A 488 35.34 0.06 10.32
N ILE A 489 36.63 -0.12 10.08
CA ILE A 489 37.20 -1.27 9.36
C ILE A 489 38.26 -1.92 10.25
N LYS A 490 38.24 -3.25 10.38
CA LYS A 490 39.13 -3.97 11.29
C LYS A 490 39.97 -5.01 10.59
N ASN A 491 41.11 -5.31 11.22
CA ASN A 491 41.96 -6.48 10.94
C ASN A 491 42.35 -6.62 9.47
N PHE A 492 43.10 -5.66 8.94
CA PHE A 492 43.65 -5.74 7.58
C PHE A 492 45.09 -5.25 7.51
N ASP A 493 45.82 -5.73 6.51
CA ASP A 493 47.20 -5.35 6.28
C ASP A 493 47.30 -4.32 5.17
N LEU A 494 47.98 -3.22 5.48
CA LEU A 494 48.47 -2.27 4.48
C LEU A 494 49.95 -2.51 4.29
N ASN A 495 50.39 -2.86 3.08
CA ASN A 495 51.81 -2.95 2.77
C ASN A 495 52.17 -2.01 1.61
N PHE A 496 52.97 -1.00 1.93
CA PHE A 496 53.52 -0.03 1.02
C PHE A 496 55.00 -0.36 0.77
N PHE A 497 55.24 -1.12 -0.31
CA PHE A 497 56.55 -1.33 -0.93
C PHE A 497 57.66 -1.80 0.04
N ASN A 498 57.32 -2.72 0.96
CA ASN A 498 58.24 -3.25 1.99
C ASN A 498 58.89 -2.19 2.91
N THR A 499 58.48 -0.94 2.78
CA THR A 499 59.06 0.21 3.48
C THR A 499 58.17 0.60 4.66
N LEU A 500 56.86 0.61 4.45
CA LEU A 500 55.85 0.80 5.49
C LEU A 500 54.84 -0.34 5.37
N ALA A 501 54.70 -1.13 6.42
CA ALA A 501 53.56 -2.03 6.57
C ALA A 501 52.79 -1.66 7.85
N ILE A 502 51.48 -1.71 7.80
CA ILE A 502 50.61 -1.46 8.95
C ILE A 502 49.65 -2.64 9.04
N HIS A 503 49.79 -3.43 10.09
CA HIS A 503 48.72 -4.35 10.49
C HIS A 503 47.67 -3.54 11.25
N VAL A 504 46.61 -3.16 10.54
CA VAL A 504 45.57 -2.28 11.06
C VAL A 504 44.59 -3.09 11.91
N ASN A 505 44.60 -2.84 13.22
CA ASN A 505 43.64 -3.44 14.15
C ASN A 505 42.27 -2.79 13.95
N ASN A 506 42.27 -1.46 13.82
CA ASN A 506 41.06 -0.66 13.69
C ASN A 506 41.37 0.62 12.88
N LEU A 507 40.54 0.92 11.89
CA LEU A 507 40.53 2.17 11.13
C LEU A 507 39.14 2.78 11.22
N ASP A 508 39.07 4.02 11.70
CA ASP A 508 37.88 4.86 11.69
C ASP A 508 38.03 5.94 10.62
N VAL A 509 37.16 5.93 9.62
CA VAL A 509 37.13 6.90 8.52
C VAL A 509 35.98 7.86 8.77
N GLY A 510 36.24 9.16 8.85
CA GLY A 510 35.19 10.17 8.98
C GLY A 510 34.35 10.27 7.70
N LEU A 511 33.05 10.52 7.85
CA LEU A 511 32.11 10.62 6.72
C LEU A 511 32.12 11.99 6.00
N ASP A 512 32.96 12.93 6.42
CA ASP A 512 33.08 14.24 5.74
C ASP A 512 33.82 14.12 4.40
N TYR A 513 33.06 14.19 3.30
CA TYR A 513 33.58 14.14 1.93
C TYR A 513 34.41 15.37 1.54
N SER A 514 34.18 16.50 2.19
CA SER A 514 34.91 17.74 1.89
C SER A 514 36.32 17.72 2.47
N ASN A 515 36.51 16.98 3.56
CA ASN A 515 37.80 16.80 4.23
C ASN A 515 37.95 15.36 4.74
N PRO A 516 38.23 14.40 3.85
CA PRO A 516 38.25 12.99 4.20
C PRO A 516 39.42 12.72 5.14
N THR A 517 39.09 12.33 6.36
CA THR A 517 40.05 12.00 7.42
C THR A 517 39.84 10.58 7.90
N ALA A 518 40.91 9.94 8.36
CA ALA A 518 40.85 8.66 9.04
C ALA A 518 41.79 8.65 10.24
N SER A 519 41.49 7.84 11.23
CA SER A 519 42.39 7.54 12.34
C SER A 519 42.36 6.05 12.61
N GLY A 520 43.51 5.46 12.87
CA GLY A 520 43.60 4.03 13.13
C GLY A 520 44.67 3.68 14.15
N THR A 521 44.60 2.43 14.59
CA THR A 521 45.61 1.81 15.45
C THR A 521 46.09 0.53 14.79
N GLY A 522 47.38 0.24 14.94
CA GLY A 522 47.96 -0.95 14.35
C GLY A 522 49.41 -1.18 14.74
N ASN A 523 49.92 -2.34 14.34
CA ASN A 523 51.35 -2.62 14.42
C ASN A 523 51.99 -2.05 13.15
N ILE A 524 52.92 -1.11 13.32
CA ILE A 524 53.54 -0.41 12.21
C ILE A 524 54.93 -0.98 12.03
N THR A 525 55.22 -1.55 10.86
CA THR A 525 56.57 -1.93 10.46
C THR A 525 57.11 -0.86 9.53
N LEU A 526 58.23 -0.24 9.89
CA LEU A 526 58.91 0.76 9.07
C LEU A 526 60.35 0.32 8.81
N PHE A 527 60.77 0.28 7.54
CA PHE A 527 62.08 -0.23 7.11
C PHE A 527 62.40 -1.63 7.67
N GLY A 528 61.41 -2.51 7.70
CA GLY A 528 61.54 -3.87 8.25
C GLY A 528 61.57 -3.94 9.78
N GLN A 529 61.45 -2.82 10.49
CA GLN A 529 61.43 -2.77 11.95
C GLN A 529 60.03 -2.58 12.50
N SER A 530 59.64 -3.45 13.43
CA SER A 530 58.37 -3.32 14.15
C SER A 530 58.46 -2.16 15.13
N LEU A 531 57.65 -1.13 14.87
CA LEU A 531 57.36 -0.06 15.80
C LEU A 531 56.19 -0.56 16.64
N SER A 532 56.34 -0.59 17.97
CA SER A 532 55.27 -0.94 18.92
C SER A 532 53.94 -0.27 18.54
N THR A 533 52.80 -0.90 18.87
CA THR A 533 51.42 -0.42 18.59
C THR A 533 51.33 1.10 18.49
N GLY A 534 51.18 1.60 17.26
CA GLY A 534 51.12 3.02 16.95
C GLY A 534 49.71 3.46 16.60
N SER A 535 49.37 4.70 16.94
CA SER A 535 48.23 5.38 16.33
C SER A 535 48.70 6.10 15.07
N PHE A 536 47.87 6.10 14.04
CA PHE A 536 48.12 6.83 12.81
C PHE A 536 46.87 7.58 12.37
N ASN A 537 47.06 8.74 11.74
CA ASN A 537 45.98 9.53 11.16
C ASN A 537 46.21 9.69 9.67
N ILE A 538 45.16 9.57 8.88
CA ILE A 538 45.15 9.86 7.45
C ILE A 538 44.42 11.20 7.26
N ALA A 539 45.09 12.18 6.68
CA ALA A 539 44.47 13.45 6.31
C ALA A 539 45.12 13.97 5.03
N ASN A 540 44.32 14.53 4.12
CA ASN A 540 44.82 15.05 2.84
C ASN A 540 45.68 14.03 2.07
N TYR A 541 45.25 12.76 2.03
CA TYR A 541 45.97 11.66 1.38
C TYR A 541 47.36 11.33 1.96
N LYS A 542 47.67 11.79 3.17
CA LYS A 542 48.94 11.54 3.87
C LYS A 542 48.72 10.78 5.16
N VAL A 543 49.66 9.91 5.49
CA VAL A 543 49.69 9.12 6.73
C VAL A 543 50.60 9.80 7.74
N ASN A 544 50.03 10.18 8.88
CA ASN A 544 50.73 10.78 10.01
C ASN A 544 50.86 9.74 11.12
N ILE A 545 52.08 9.43 11.52
CA ILE A 545 52.39 8.48 12.58
C ILE A 545 53.13 9.24 13.66
N ASN A 546 52.55 9.34 14.85
CA ASN A 546 53.06 10.20 15.91
C ASN A 546 53.79 9.40 16.99
N ASN A 547 54.81 10.02 17.57
CA ASN A 547 55.56 9.50 18.73
C ASN A 547 56.12 8.08 18.56
N VAL A 548 56.60 7.73 17.35
CA VAL A 548 57.25 6.43 17.14
C VAL A 548 58.75 6.49 17.41
N ASN A 549 59.29 5.37 17.89
CA ASN A 549 60.72 5.20 18.09
C ASN A 549 61.26 4.24 17.02
N VAL A 550 62.19 4.71 16.19
CA VAL A 550 62.80 3.95 15.09
C VAL A 550 64.30 3.85 15.37
N GLY A 551 64.92 2.68 15.41
CA GLY A 551 66.37 2.61 15.66
C GLY A 551 67.05 1.39 15.07
N PHE A 552 68.21 1.55 14.46
CA PHE A 552 69.04 0.48 13.92
C PHE A 552 70.06 0.03 14.99
N GLY A 553 69.57 -0.63 16.03
CA GLY A 553 70.37 -1.02 17.20
C GLY A 553 70.87 0.19 18.00
N SER A 554 72.05 0.08 18.61
CA SER A 554 72.68 1.19 19.35
C SER A 554 73.31 2.24 18.44
N LEU A 555 73.44 1.98 17.14
CA LEU A 555 74.19 2.82 16.21
C LEU A 555 73.45 4.13 15.89
N LEU A 556 72.14 4.03 15.63
CA LEU A 556 71.28 5.12 15.18
C LEU A 556 69.88 4.91 15.74
N GLY A 557 69.39 5.86 16.53
CA GLY A 557 68.04 5.85 17.08
C GLY A 557 67.34 7.17 16.79
N PHE A 558 66.04 7.10 16.56
CA PHE A 558 65.15 8.25 16.49
C PHE A 558 64.03 8.01 17.51
N THR A 559 63.83 8.95 18.42
CA THR A 559 62.76 8.87 19.43
C THR A 559 61.79 10.03 19.30
N ASN A 560 60.54 9.81 19.74
CA ASN A 560 59.44 10.79 19.61
C ASN A 560 59.29 11.30 18.17
N VAL A 561 59.37 10.40 17.19
CA VAL A 561 59.29 10.77 15.79
C VAL A 561 57.83 10.96 15.38
N ASN A 562 57.53 12.13 14.81
CA ASN A 562 56.32 12.36 14.04
C ASN A 562 56.67 12.21 12.56
N LEU A 563 56.12 11.21 11.91
CA LEU A 563 56.30 10.92 10.49
C LEU A 563 55.07 11.35 9.70
N PHE A 564 55.30 12.04 8.59
CA PHE A 564 54.31 12.42 7.59
C PHE A 564 54.71 11.70 6.31
N LEU A 565 53.88 10.79 5.83
CA LEU A 565 54.16 9.96 4.67
C LEU A 565 53.11 10.21 3.59
N ASP A 566 53.54 10.36 2.35
CA ASP A 566 52.70 10.42 1.16
C ASP A 566 52.88 9.11 0.38
N PRO A 567 52.01 8.11 0.58
CA PRO A 567 52.15 6.81 -0.07
C PRO A 567 52.04 6.89 -1.59
N LYS A 568 51.36 7.91 -2.12
CA LYS A 568 51.15 8.09 -3.56
C LYS A 568 52.43 8.47 -4.28
N TYR A 569 53.22 9.37 -3.69
CA TYR A 569 54.47 9.85 -4.26
C TYR A 569 55.72 9.23 -3.62
N LEU A 570 55.54 8.27 -2.72
CA LEU A 570 56.61 7.61 -1.96
C LEU A 570 57.57 8.61 -1.29
N ASN A 571 57.02 9.73 -0.82
CA ASN A 571 57.80 10.73 -0.10
C ASN A 571 57.35 10.80 1.35
N GLY A 572 58.20 11.36 2.19
CA GLY A 572 57.88 11.55 3.59
C GLY A 572 58.69 12.68 4.19
N SER A 573 58.33 13.07 5.39
CA SER A 573 59.10 13.97 6.24
C SER A 573 58.86 13.58 7.68
N GLY A 574 59.76 13.95 8.58
CA GLY A 574 59.51 13.73 9.99
C GLY A 574 60.34 14.61 10.87
N SER A 575 59.95 14.67 12.14
CA SER A 575 60.67 15.37 13.19
C SER A 575 60.79 14.46 14.39
N GLY A 576 61.96 14.40 15.02
CA GLY A 576 62.16 13.62 16.23
C GLY A 576 63.54 13.88 16.81
N ASN A 577 63.84 13.22 17.92
CA ASN A 577 65.14 13.29 18.58
C ASN A 577 66.05 12.22 17.99
N LEU A 578 67.22 12.63 17.50
CA LEU A 578 68.25 11.72 17.00
C LEU A 578 69.15 11.26 18.16
N SER A 579 69.51 9.98 18.17
CA SER A 579 70.62 9.45 18.94
C SER A 579 71.59 8.72 18.02
N LEU A 580 72.89 8.89 18.24
CA LEU A 580 73.94 8.11 17.59
C LEU A 580 74.77 7.43 18.66
N PHE A 581 75.09 6.14 18.46
CA PHE A 581 75.87 5.33 19.41
C PHE A 581 75.29 5.37 20.84
N GLY A 582 73.96 5.38 20.96
CA GLY A 582 73.24 5.45 22.24
C GLY A 582 73.25 6.82 22.93
N GLN A 583 73.83 7.87 22.31
CA GLN A 583 73.85 9.23 22.86
C GLN A 583 72.87 10.13 22.12
N SER A 584 71.99 10.81 22.88
CA SER A 584 71.07 11.82 22.32
C SER A 584 71.85 12.99 21.72
N ILE A 585 71.57 13.30 20.47
CA ILE A 585 72.09 14.47 19.78
C ILE A 585 71.06 15.58 19.89
N THR A 586 71.29 16.51 20.82
CA THR A 586 70.51 17.74 20.91
C THR A 586 70.88 18.62 19.72
N MET A 587 70.11 18.56 18.63
CA MET A 587 70.31 19.46 17.50
C MET A 587 69.87 20.87 17.89
N VAL A 588 70.83 21.79 18.05
CA VAL A 588 70.58 23.21 18.28
C VAL A 588 70.17 23.86 16.95
N SER A 589 68.94 24.35 16.88
CA SER A 589 68.31 25.14 15.82
C SER A 589 68.07 24.45 14.45
N SER A 590 66.79 24.15 14.22
CA SER A 590 66.07 24.22 12.93
C SER A 590 66.85 23.93 11.65
N VAL A 591 67.32 22.69 11.49
CA VAL A 591 67.27 22.07 10.16
C VAL A 591 66.06 21.16 10.18
N LEU A 592 65.03 21.58 9.46
CA LEU A 592 63.99 20.69 8.97
C LEU A 592 64.74 19.55 8.27
N MET A 593 64.94 18.40 8.93
CA MET A 593 65.28 17.17 8.22
C MET A 593 64.05 16.81 7.41
N ALA A 594 63.86 17.51 6.29
CA ALA A 594 63.23 16.92 5.14
C ALA A 594 64.17 15.78 4.74
N LEU A 595 64.02 14.61 5.38
CA LEU A 595 64.36 13.36 4.73
C LEU A 595 63.46 13.32 3.50
N LYS A 596 63.88 13.97 2.41
CA LYS A 596 63.47 13.58 1.08
C LYS A 596 64.00 12.17 0.95
N LEU A 597 63.19 11.21 1.37
CA LEU A 597 63.38 9.80 1.10
C LEU A 597 63.21 9.64 -0.41
N THR A 598 64.20 10.10 -1.16
CA THR A 598 64.28 9.86 -2.59
C THR A 598 64.79 8.44 -2.64
N LEU A 599 63.89 7.50 -2.93
CA LEU A 599 64.11 6.06 -3.00
C LEU A 599 65.05 5.71 -4.17
N ALA A 600 66.29 6.22 -4.13
CA ALA A 600 67.33 6.03 -5.13
C ALA A 600 68.58 5.37 -4.53
N MET A 601 68.55 4.97 -3.26
CA MET A 601 69.66 4.27 -2.60
C MET A 601 69.11 3.11 -1.77
N LEU A 602 68.59 2.07 -2.45
CA LEU A 602 68.58 0.67 -2.01
C LEU A 602 67.79 -0.15 -3.06
N ILE A 603 68.39 -0.29 -4.25
CA ILE A 603 68.26 -1.47 -5.12
C ILE A 603 69.67 -1.99 -5.32
#